data_AF-A0A1Y1LKF4-F1
#
_entry.id   AF-A0A1Y1LKF4-F1
#
_cell.length_a   1.000
_cell.length_b   1.000
_cell.length_c   1.000
_cell.angle_alpha   90.00
_cell.angle_beta   90.00
_cell.angle_gamma   90.00
#
_symmetry.space_group_name_H-M   'P 1'
#
loop_
_entity.id
_entity.type
_entity.pdbx_description
1 polymer ?
#
loop_
_entity_poly.entity_id
_entity_poly.type
_entity_poly.pdbx_seq_one_letter_code
_entity_poly.pdbx_strand_id
1 'polypeptide(L)'
;ICRLDSNDGQLAGAHIAVSSTRQVEIADAVGRWHFCAHSFSDDELLVAALVMFKHALADPELEPWRIPADQLISYLVACRAAYNSFVPYHNFRHVVDVLQATFNF
;
A
#
# COMPACT_ATOMS: atom_id res chain seq x y z
N ILE A 1 -11.62 21.09 9.19
CA ILE A 1 -11.97 20.43 10.46
C ILE A 1 -11.80 18.94 10.23
N CYS A 2 -10.64 18.39 10.59
CA CYS A 2 -10.38 16.95 10.54
C CYS A 2 -10.87 16.35 11.86
N ARG A 3 -11.78 15.38 11.79
CA ARG A 3 -12.12 14.50 12.92
C ARG A 3 -11.66 13.09 12.56
N LEU A 4 -10.62 12.66 13.25
CA LEU A 4 -10.23 11.25 13.34
C LEU A 4 -11.18 10.63 14.36
N ASP A 5 -12.27 10.03 13.87
CA ASP A 5 -13.15 9.27 14.75
C ASP A 5 -12.42 8.04 15.25
N SER A 6 -12.32 7.99 16.57
CA SER A 6 -11.62 6.98 17.35
C SER A 6 -12.61 5.89 17.72
N ASN A 7 -12.85 4.90 16.85
CA ASN A 7 -13.59 3.70 17.28
C ASN A 7 -13.43 2.41 16.44
N ASP A 8 -12.39 2.24 15.61
CA ASP A 8 -12.17 0.97 14.92
C ASP A 8 -11.45 -0.03 15.84
N GLY A 9 -12.24 -0.59 16.75
CA GLY A 9 -11.85 -1.63 17.69
C GLY A 9 -11.22 -2.84 17.00
N GLN A 10 -9.91 -2.98 17.19
CA GLN A 10 -9.38 -4.15 17.87
C GLN A 10 -9.84 -5.49 17.29
N LEU A 11 -9.57 -5.75 15.99
CA LEU A 11 -9.36 -7.11 15.41
C LEU A 11 -8.83 -7.20 13.94
N ALA A 12 -8.52 -6.13 13.21
CA ALA A 12 -7.92 -6.26 11.86
C ALA A 12 -6.38 -6.35 11.90
N GLY A 13 -5.89 -7.52 12.34
CA GLY A 13 -4.53 -7.80 12.80
C GLY A 13 -3.42 -7.86 11.73
N ALA A 14 -3.17 -6.77 11.02
CA ALA A 14 -1.87 -6.51 10.41
C ALA A 14 -1.48 -5.09 10.79
N HIS A 15 -0.84 -4.93 11.95
CA HIS A 15 -0.37 -3.64 12.42
C HIS A 15 0.74 -3.14 11.49
N ILE A 16 0.39 -2.36 10.48
CA ILE A 16 1.35 -1.65 9.65
C ILE A 16 2.06 -0.64 10.57
N ALA A 17 3.26 -0.98 11.00
CA ALA A 17 4.04 -0.18 11.95
C ALA A 17 4.76 0.99 11.24
N VAL A 18 4.02 1.79 10.47
CA VAL A 18 4.55 2.95 9.73
C VAL A 18 3.94 4.22 10.28
N SER A 19 4.78 5.14 10.76
CA SER A 19 4.32 6.42 11.35
C SER A 19 3.56 7.26 10.34
N SER A 20 2.65 8.12 10.81
CA SER A 20 1.87 9.01 9.93
C SER A 20 2.75 9.89 9.06
N THR A 21 3.81 10.48 9.63
CA THR A 21 4.81 11.27 8.87
C THR A 21 5.42 10.44 7.74
N ARG A 22 5.79 9.20 8.03
CA ARG A 22 6.39 8.31 7.03
C ARG A 22 5.40 7.88 5.95
N GLN A 23 4.11 7.70 6.29
CA GLN A 23 3.06 7.44 5.31
C GLN A 23 2.89 8.60 4.32
N VAL A 24 3.03 9.85 4.78
CA VAL A 24 3.01 11.04 3.91
C VAL A 24 4.21 11.03 2.95
N GLU A 25 5.42 10.75 3.46
CA GLU A 25 6.62 10.63 2.61
C GLU A 25 6.49 9.54 1.55
N ILE A 26 5.88 8.40 1.91
CA ILE A 26 5.61 7.30 0.98
C ILE A 26 4.62 7.73 -0.11
N ALA A 27 3.53 8.39 0.28
CA ALA A 27 2.54 8.89 -0.69
C ALA A 27 3.16 9.87 -1.68
N ASP A 28 4.01 10.78 -1.20
CA ASP A 28 4.77 11.71 -2.03
C ASP A 28 5.77 11.02 -2.97
N ALA A 29 6.39 9.93 -2.52
CA ALA A 29 7.35 9.16 -3.30
C ALA A 29 6.68 8.36 -4.42
N VAL A 30 5.52 7.73 -4.14
CA VAL A 30 4.74 6.94 -5.11
C VAL A 30 4.38 7.76 -6.36
N GLY A 31 4.10 9.06 -6.20
CA GLY A 31 3.77 9.96 -7.31
C GLY A 31 4.96 10.36 -8.20
N ARG A 32 6.18 9.92 -7.91
CA ARG A 32 7.39 10.32 -8.66
C ARG A 32 7.90 9.15 -9.50
N TRP A 33 8.31 9.42 -10.73
CA TRP A 33 8.98 8.41 -11.57
C TRP A 33 10.27 7.88 -10.93
N HIS A 34 10.98 8.72 -10.17
CA HIS A 34 12.16 8.31 -9.40
C HIS A 34 11.78 7.64 -8.06
N PHE A 35 10.81 6.73 -8.09
CA PHE A 35 10.48 5.90 -6.95
C PHE A 35 11.56 4.83 -6.78
N CYS A 36 12.24 4.81 -5.63
CA CYS A 36 13.25 3.81 -5.33
C CYS A 36 12.67 2.76 -4.36
N ALA A 37 12.14 1.66 -4.91
CA ALA A 37 11.55 0.61 -4.08
C ALA A 37 12.53 0.10 -3.01
N HIS A 38 13.84 0.06 -3.28
CA HIS A 38 14.88 -0.36 -2.33
C HIS A 38 15.05 0.56 -1.11
N SER A 39 14.53 1.78 -1.14
CA SER A 39 14.60 2.73 -0.01
C SER A 39 13.51 2.50 1.05
N PHE A 40 12.65 1.48 0.88
CA PHE A 40 11.50 1.23 1.75
C PHE A 40 11.54 -0.16 2.40
N SER A 41 11.00 -0.32 3.61
CA SER A 41 10.78 -1.64 4.21
C SER A 41 9.58 -2.37 3.58
N ASP A 42 9.38 -3.66 3.87
CA ASP A 42 8.22 -4.42 3.37
C ASP A 42 6.88 -3.93 3.94
N ASP A 43 6.87 -3.31 5.12
CA ASP A 43 5.69 -2.65 5.69
C ASP A 43 5.42 -1.31 4.99
N GLU A 44 6.48 -0.55 4.68
CA GLU A 44 6.37 0.71 3.95
C GLU A 44 5.92 0.49 2.50
N LEU A 45 6.37 -0.57 1.86
CA LEU A 45 5.88 -0.98 0.54
C LEU A 45 4.41 -1.41 0.56
N LEU A 46 3.95 -2.00 1.65
CA LEU A 46 2.54 -2.34 1.82
C LEU A 46 1.69 -1.07 1.93
N VAL A 47 2.19 -0.03 2.62
CA VAL A 47 1.58 1.32 2.59
C VAL A 47 1.59 1.89 1.18
N ALA A 48 2.71 1.81 0.46
CA ALA A 48 2.81 2.33 -0.91
C ALA A 48 1.76 1.68 -1.83
N ALA A 49 1.62 0.36 -1.77
CA ALA A 49 0.57 -0.37 -2.48
C ALA A 49 -0.84 0.10 -2.05
N LEU A 50 -1.09 0.22 -0.75
CA LEU A 50 -2.37 0.70 -0.24
C LEU A 50 -2.74 2.10 -0.77
N VAL A 51 -1.77 3.01 -0.83
CA VAL A 51 -1.96 4.36 -1.38
C VAL A 51 -2.35 4.30 -2.85
N MET A 52 -1.64 3.52 -3.67
CA MET A 52 -1.93 3.37 -5.10
C MET A 52 -3.32 2.76 -5.34
N PHE A 53 -3.66 1.68 -4.64
CA PHE A 53 -4.99 1.05 -4.77
C PHE A 53 -6.12 1.97 -4.29
N LYS A 54 -5.96 2.65 -3.16
CA LYS A 54 -6.96 3.63 -2.68
C LYS A 54 -7.17 4.75 -3.67
N HIS A 55 -6.10 5.23 -4.31
CA HIS A 55 -6.20 6.25 -5.35
C HIS A 55 -6.95 5.73 -6.58
N ALA A 56 -6.52 4.59 -7.13
CA ALA A 56 -7.14 4.01 -8.32
C ALA A 56 -8.62 3.67 -8.10
N LEU A 57 -8.96 2.98 -7.00
CA LEU A 57 -10.33 2.57 -6.70
C LEU A 57 -11.25 3.74 -6.26
N ALA A 58 -10.71 4.94 -6.03
CA ALA A 58 -11.52 6.11 -5.77
C ALA A 58 -12.23 6.63 -7.04
N ASP A 59 -11.81 6.20 -8.24
CA ASP A 59 -12.46 6.57 -9.50
C ASP A 59 -13.96 6.20 -9.47
N PRO A 60 -14.87 7.14 -9.79
CA PRO A 60 -16.31 6.85 -9.85
C PRO A 60 -16.68 5.69 -10.77
N GLU A 61 -15.96 5.48 -11.88
CA GLU A 61 -16.22 4.39 -12.82
C GLU A 61 -15.91 3.01 -12.22
N LEU A 62 -15.11 2.97 -11.15
CA LEU A 62 -14.71 1.76 -10.44
C LEU A 62 -15.54 1.51 -9.17
N GLU A 63 -16.63 2.27 -8.94
CA GLU A 63 -17.49 2.11 -7.76
C GLU A 63 -17.93 0.65 -7.50
N PRO A 64 -18.36 -0.14 -8.51
CA PRO A 64 -18.74 -1.53 -8.30
C PRO A 64 -17.60 -2.45 -7.85
N TRP A 65 -16.35 -2.02 -8.04
CA TRP A 65 -15.13 -2.77 -7.73
C TRP A 65 -14.40 -2.26 -6.48
N ARG A 66 -14.98 -1.27 -5.77
CA ARG A 66 -14.37 -0.72 -4.55
C ARG A 66 -14.24 -1.80 -3.49
N ILE A 67 -13.05 -1.87 -2.91
CA ILE A 67 -12.73 -2.78 -1.82
C ILE A 67 -12.70 -1.96 -0.53
N PRO A 68 -13.43 -2.36 0.53
CA PRO A 68 -13.35 -1.76 1.86
C PRO A 68 -11.89 -1.73 2.37
N ALA A 69 -11.52 -0.68 3.11
CA ALA A 69 -10.11 -0.44 3.45
C ALA A 69 -9.47 -1.58 4.27
N ASP A 70 -10.23 -2.18 5.18
CA ASP A 70 -9.84 -3.34 5.99
C ASP A 70 -9.64 -4.60 5.14
N GLN A 71 -10.51 -4.83 4.16
CA GLN A 71 -10.39 -5.93 3.21
C GLN A 71 -9.21 -5.72 2.26
N LEU A 72 -8.97 -4.49 1.82
CA LEU A 72 -7.83 -4.14 0.96
C LEU A 72 -6.50 -4.36 1.67
N ILE A 73 -6.40 -3.98 2.96
CA ILE A 73 -5.21 -4.26 3.77
C ILE A 73 -4.98 -5.78 3.87
N SER A 74 -6.04 -6.53 4.18
CA SER A 74 -5.96 -8.00 4.29
C SER A 74 -5.51 -8.65 2.97
N TYR A 75 -6.05 -8.16 1.84
CA TYR A 75 -5.65 -8.59 0.50
C TYR A 75 -4.16 -8.32 0.24
N LEU A 76 -3.68 -7.11 0.50
CA LEU A 76 -2.27 -6.74 0.27
C LEU A 76 -1.30 -7.51 1.19
N VAL A 77 -1.71 -7.80 2.43
CA VAL A 77 -0.94 -8.67 3.35
C VAL A 77 -0.84 -10.09 2.79
N ALA A 78 -1.94 -10.63 2.27
CA ALA A 78 -1.95 -11.94 1.62
C ALA A 78 -1.07 -11.96 0.36
N CYS A 79 -1.13 -10.90 -0.47
CA CYS A 79 -0.23 -10.75 -1.62
C CYS A 79 1.23 -10.75 -1.20
N ARG A 80 1.61 -9.98 -0.17
CA ARG A 80 2.98 -9.98 0.36
C ARG A 80 3.43 -11.37 0.80
N ALA A 81 2.57 -12.08 1.54
CA ALA A 81 2.87 -13.43 2.04
C ALA A 81 3.02 -14.47 0.92
N ALA A 82 2.42 -14.23 -0.26
CA ALA A 82 2.56 -15.11 -1.42
C ALA A 82 3.93 -15.01 -2.11
N TYR A 83 4.75 -14.00 -1.78
CA TYR A 83 6.11 -13.85 -2.31
C TYR A 83 7.17 -14.24 -1.28
N ASN A 84 8.16 -14.99 -1.74
CA ASN A 84 9.26 -15.49 -0.90
C ASN A 84 10.32 -14.41 -0.68
N SER A 85 10.56 -14.02 0.58
CA SER A 85 11.54 -12.98 0.95
C SER A 85 13.00 -13.38 0.70
N PHE A 86 13.31 -14.68 0.62
CA PHE A 86 14.65 -15.17 0.31
C PHE A 86 14.99 -15.11 -1.20
N VAL A 87 14.01 -14.81 -2.06
CA VAL A 87 14.25 -14.63 -3.50
C VAL A 87 14.87 -13.24 -3.71
N PRO A 88 16.05 -13.13 -4.34
CA PRO A 88 16.77 -11.85 -4.44
C PRO A 88 16.02 -10.77 -5.23
N TYR A 89 15.19 -11.17 -6.21
CA TYR A 89 14.55 -10.23 -7.14
C TYR A 89 13.03 -10.37 -7.21
N HIS A 90 12.49 -11.55 -7.57
CA HIS A 90 11.04 -11.79 -7.66
C HIS A 90 10.38 -11.94 -6.28
N ASN A 91 10.42 -10.86 -5.51
CA ASN A 91 9.88 -10.73 -4.16
C ASN A 91 8.86 -9.58 -4.12
N PHE A 92 8.24 -9.35 -2.96
CA PHE A 92 7.20 -8.33 -2.79
C PHE A 92 7.68 -6.92 -3.18
N ARG A 93 8.96 -6.60 -3.00
CA ARG A 93 9.53 -5.32 -3.40
C ARG A 93 9.46 -5.08 -4.89
N HIS A 94 9.86 -6.08 -5.68
CA HIS A 94 9.76 -5.97 -7.14
C HIS A 94 8.30 -5.86 -7.60
N VAL A 95 7.37 -6.54 -6.92
CA VAL A 95 5.94 -6.41 -7.22
C VAL A 95 5.44 -4.99 -7.02
N VAL A 96 5.80 -4.35 -5.91
CA VAL A 96 5.39 -2.97 -5.63
C VAL A 96 6.09 -1.98 -6.56
N ASP A 97 7.33 -2.24 -6.98
CA ASP A 97 8.04 -1.46 -8.00
C ASP A 97 7.31 -1.50 -9.35
N VAL A 98 6.91 -2.68 -9.81
CA VAL A 98 6.13 -2.85 -11.05
C VAL A 98 4.74 -2.21 -10.93
N LEU A 99 4.08 -2.35 -9.77
CA LEU A 99 2.81 -1.69 -9.47
C LEU A 99 2.95 -0.16 -9.57
N GLN A 100 4.01 0.40 -9.00
CA GLN A 100 4.27 1.84 -9.04
C GLN A 100 4.56 2.34 -10.45
N ALA A 101 5.35 1.61 -11.23
CA ALA A 101 5.56 1.93 -12.65
C ALA A 101 4.23 1.92 -13.42
N THR A 102 3.38 0.91 -13.19
CA THR A 102 2.04 0.81 -13.81
C THR A 102 1.14 1.97 -13.39
N PHE A 103 1.20 2.39 -12.13
CA PHE A 103 0.43 3.52 -11.60
C PHE A 103 0.88 4.88 -12.16
N ASN A 104 2.13 4.99 -12.61
CA ASN A 104 2.66 6.24 -13.17
C ASN A 104 2.27 6.48 -14.64
N PHE A 105 2.01 5.41 -15.40
CA PHE A 105 1.59 5.46 -16.81
C PHE A 105 0.10 5.73 -16.97
#